data_AF-A0A660NRA5-F1
#
_entry.id   AF-A0A660NRA5-F1
#
_cell.length_a   1.000
_cell.length_b   1.000
_cell.length_c   1.000
_cell.angle_alpha   90.00
_cell.angle_beta   90.00
_cell.angle_gamma   90.00
#
_symmetry.space_group_name_H-M   'P 1'
#
loop_
_entity.id
_entity.type
_entity.pdbx_description
1 polymer ?
#
loop_
_entity_poly.entity_id
_entity_poly.type
_entity_poly.pdbx_seq_one_letter_code
_entity_poly.pdbx_strand_id
1 'polypeptide(L)'
;MRNCVFMLILLLCCVVANAQEQHAWEQLYSELLEVEEQENIMSEEDYDLLCSLEMQPIDLNKATREDLEQLPFLSPTQIEDILAYIYQYHGMRSVGELLMIESLDDIRCRLLSHFVTIKVDDEQHYPALSTILRSGKHNILFTAKVPFYTRVGDKSGYLGYPYSHSVRYKYSYSDYFQAGFVGAQDGGEPFFA
;
A
#
# COMPACT_ATOMS: atom_id res chain seq x y z
N MET A 1 -43.01 -41.11 -13.29
CA MET A 1 -42.38 -40.80 -11.99
C MET A 1 -40.93 -41.30 -11.92
N ARG A 2 -40.64 -42.60 -12.12
CA ARG A 2 -39.27 -43.15 -12.10
C ARG A 2 -38.28 -42.44 -13.04
N ASN A 3 -38.69 -42.14 -14.27
CA ASN A 3 -37.83 -41.48 -15.26
C ASN A 3 -37.59 -39.98 -14.97
N CYS A 4 -38.52 -39.32 -14.28
CA CYS A 4 -38.35 -37.93 -13.83
C CYS A 4 -37.35 -37.85 -12.68
N VAL A 5 -37.36 -38.83 -11.77
CA VAL A 5 -36.40 -38.90 -10.66
C VAL A 5 -34.98 -39.14 -11.17
N PHE A 6 -34.80 -40.03 -12.16
CA PHE A 6 -33.49 -40.22 -12.81
C PHE A 6 -32.98 -38.95 -13.50
N MET A 7 -33.85 -38.21 -14.20
CA MET A 7 -33.47 -36.93 -14.82
C MET A 7 -33.11 -35.86 -13.79
N LEU A 8 -33.82 -35.81 -12.66
CA LEU A 8 -33.53 -34.86 -11.57
C LEU A 8 -32.21 -35.19 -10.88
N ILE A 9 -31.91 -36.47 -10.66
CA ILE A 9 -30.62 -36.93 -10.13
C ILE A 9 -29.48 -36.63 -11.10
N LEU A 10 -29.68 -36.85 -12.40
CA LEU A 10 -28.66 -36.58 -13.43
C LEU A 10 -28.37 -35.07 -13.53
N LEU A 11 -29.41 -34.24 -13.47
CA LEU A 11 -29.30 -32.79 -13.47
C LEU A 11 -28.59 -32.27 -12.21
N LEU A 12 -28.90 -32.85 -11.04
CA LEU A 12 -28.21 -32.53 -9.78
C LEU A 12 -26.72 -32.89 -9.83
N CYS A 13 -26.39 -34.03 -10.46
CA CYS A 13 -25.02 -34.51 -10.64
C CYS A 13 -24.18 -33.57 -11.54
N CYS A 14 -24.78 -33.01 -12.60
CA CYS A 14 -24.11 -32.04 -13.45
C CYS A 14 -23.81 -30.72 -12.74
N VAL A 15 -24.62 -30.31 -11.76
CA VAL A 15 -24.40 -29.08 -10.99
C VAL A 15 -23.24 -29.25 -10.00
N VAL A 16 -23.13 -30.39 -9.32
CA VAL A 16 -21.97 -30.66 -8.44
C VAL A 16 -20.67 -30.89 -9.22
N ALA A 17 -20.73 -31.44 -10.43
CA ALA A 17 -19.53 -31.62 -11.27
C ALA A 17 -18.93 -30.28 -11.77
N ASN A 18 -19.72 -29.21 -11.87
CA ASN A 18 -19.24 -27.87 -12.21
C ASN A 18 -18.84 -27.04 -10.97
N ALA A 19 -18.88 -27.62 -9.77
CA ALA A 19 -18.52 -26.96 -8.52
C ALA A 19 -17.14 -27.41 -7.98
N GLN A 20 -16.34 -28.13 -8.77
CA GLN A 20 -14.91 -28.26 -8.49
C GLN A 20 -14.27 -26.88 -8.70
N GLU A 21 -14.23 -26.11 -7.62
CA GLU A 21 -13.49 -24.86 -7.54
C GLU A 21 -12.02 -25.21 -7.64
N GLN A 22 -11.43 -25.03 -8.82
CA GLN A 22 -10.03 -25.33 -9.03
C GLN A 22 -9.22 -24.18 -8.44
N HIS A 23 -8.48 -24.48 -7.37
CA HIS A 23 -7.72 -23.46 -6.67
C HIS A 23 -6.49 -23.07 -7.51
N ALA A 24 -6.22 -21.76 -7.59
CA ALA A 24 -5.10 -21.25 -8.40
C ALA A 24 -3.74 -21.76 -7.91
N TRP A 25 -3.63 -22.06 -6.61
CA TRP A 25 -2.41 -22.56 -5.99
C TRP A 25 -2.10 -24.03 -6.31
N GLU A 26 -3.09 -24.85 -6.71
CA GLU A 26 -2.87 -26.27 -7.04
C GLU A 26 -1.88 -26.44 -8.20
N GLN A 27 -2.00 -25.59 -9.23
CA GLN A 27 -1.09 -25.60 -10.38
C GLN A 27 0.34 -25.23 -9.96
N LEU A 28 0.49 -24.25 -9.08
CA LEU A 28 1.79 -23.82 -8.54
C LEU A 28 2.42 -24.89 -7.66
N TYR A 29 1.62 -25.57 -6.85
CA TYR A 29 2.09 -26.67 -6.01
C TYR A 29 2.58 -27.84 -6.86
N SER A 30 1.82 -28.21 -7.90
CA SER A 30 2.24 -29.25 -8.86
C SER A 30 3.53 -28.86 -9.59
N GLU A 31 3.64 -27.62 -10.06
CA GLU A 31 4.86 -27.11 -10.71
C GLU A 31 6.07 -27.17 -9.77
N LEU A 32 5.87 -26.82 -8.48
CA LEU A 32 6.92 -26.90 -7.47
C LEU A 32 7.43 -28.34 -7.27
N LEU A 33 6.51 -29.30 -7.12
CA LEU A 33 6.88 -30.72 -6.94
C LEU A 33 7.65 -31.26 -8.16
N GLU A 34 7.27 -30.86 -9.37
CA GLU A 34 7.97 -31.24 -10.60
C GLU A 34 9.41 -30.69 -10.63
N VAL A 35 9.61 -29.43 -10.23
CA VAL A 35 10.93 -28.79 -10.15
C VAL A 35 11.83 -29.47 -9.11
N GLU A 36 11.26 -29.95 -8.01
CA GLU A 36 11.99 -30.64 -6.96
C GLU A 36 12.21 -32.13 -7.21
N GLU A 37 11.81 -32.64 -8.37
CA GLU A 37 11.87 -34.06 -8.74
C GLU A 37 11.23 -34.97 -7.67
N GLN A 38 10.24 -34.46 -6.93
CA GLN A 38 9.54 -35.20 -5.91
C GLN A 38 8.46 -36.07 -6.56
N GLU A 39 8.58 -37.39 -6.42
CA GLU A 39 7.52 -38.33 -6.80
C GLU A 39 6.29 -38.24 -5.89
N ASN A 40 6.34 -37.42 -4.84
CA ASN A 40 5.26 -37.31 -3.88
C ASN A 40 4.08 -36.53 -4.46
N ILE A 41 2.91 -37.15 -4.45
CA ILE A 41 1.65 -36.51 -4.80
C ILE A 41 1.16 -35.77 -3.56
N MET A 42 0.63 -34.56 -3.73
CA MET A 42 -0.04 -33.83 -2.64
C MET A 42 -1.00 -34.74 -1.89
N SER A 43 -0.79 -34.88 -0.58
CA SER A 43 -1.66 -35.72 0.25
C SER A 43 -3.03 -35.07 0.45
N GLU A 44 -4.05 -35.85 0.78
CA GLU A 44 -5.39 -35.32 1.12
C GLU A 44 -5.33 -34.41 2.36
N GLU A 45 -4.44 -34.74 3.31
CA GLU A 45 -4.19 -33.91 4.51
C GLU A 45 -3.57 -32.55 4.15
N ASP A 46 -2.57 -32.54 3.27
CA ASP A 46 -1.95 -31.30 2.78
C ASP A 46 -2.96 -30.45 2.00
N TYR A 47 -3.79 -31.09 1.17
CA TYR A 47 -4.82 -30.40 0.41
C TYR A 47 -5.83 -29.69 1.32
N ASP A 48 -6.40 -30.41 2.29
CA ASP A 48 -7.36 -29.85 3.24
C ASP A 48 -6.75 -28.71 4.07
N LEU A 49 -5.48 -28.84 4.45
CA LEU A 49 -4.73 -27.80 5.15
C LEU A 49 -4.56 -26.55 4.27
N LEU A 50 -4.11 -26.69 3.03
CA LEU A 50 -3.89 -25.57 2.12
C LEU A 50 -5.22 -24.86 1.77
N CYS A 51 -6.32 -25.59 1.56
CA CYS A 51 -7.65 -25.00 1.43
C CYS A 51 -8.04 -24.18 2.67
N SER A 52 -7.74 -24.69 3.87
CA SER A 52 -8.01 -23.98 5.13
C SER A 52 -7.17 -22.70 5.26
N LEU A 53 -5.90 -22.76 4.86
CA LEU A 53 -4.98 -21.62 4.89
C LEU A 53 -5.30 -20.57 3.83
N GLU A 54 -5.83 -20.96 2.67
CA GLU A 54 -6.31 -20.00 1.67
C GLU A 54 -7.51 -19.21 2.20
N MET A 55 -8.42 -19.87 2.93
CA MET A 55 -9.57 -19.23 3.57
C MET A 55 -9.17 -18.38 4.77
N GLN A 56 -8.12 -18.78 5.50
CA GLN A 56 -7.59 -18.06 6.66
C GLN A 56 -6.05 -17.92 6.58
N PRO A 57 -5.56 -16.94 5.80
CA PRO A 57 -4.13 -16.75 5.60
C PRO A 57 -3.37 -16.37 6.88
N ILE A 58 -2.13 -16.84 6.98
CA ILE A 58 -1.22 -16.55 8.09
C ILE A 58 -0.70 -15.11 7.97
N ASP A 59 -0.81 -14.32 9.04
CA ASP A 59 -0.21 -12.98 9.09
C ASP A 59 1.29 -13.08 9.38
N LEU A 60 2.15 -12.86 8.38
CA LEU A 60 3.60 -13.06 8.53
C LEU A 60 4.22 -12.20 9.63
N ASN A 61 3.71 -10.98 9.84
CA ASN A 61 4.23 -10.09 10.87
C ASN A 61 3.94 -10.58 12.31
N LYS A 62 3.04 -11.56 12.47
CA LYS A 62 2.65 -12.13 13.76
C LYS A 62 2.83 -13.65 13.82
N ALA A 63 3.30 -14.26 12.74
CA ALA A 63 3.47 -15.70 12.62
C ALA A 63 4.59 -16.21 13.54
N THR A 64 4.36 -17.38 14.12
CA THR A 64 5.38 -18.15 14.84
C THR A 64 6.09 -19.12 13.90
N ARG A 65 7.18 -19.75 14.36
CA ARG A 65 7.87 -20.79 13.56
C ARG A 65 6.91 -21.95 13.30
N GLU A 66 6.15 -22.33 14.33
CA GLU A 66 5.19 -23.42 14.31
C GLU A 66 4.03 -23.16 13.32
N ASP A 67 3.66 -21.89 13.09
CA ASP A 67 2.67 -21.54 12.06
C ASP A 67 3.22 -21.77 10.65
N LEU A 68 4.49 -21.44 10.42
CA LEU A 68 5.14 -21.60 9.11
C LEU A 68 5.53 -23.05 8.82
N GLU A 69 5.82 -23.85 9.85
CA GLU A 69 6.08 -25.28 9.74
C GLU A 69 4.87 -26.08 9.24
N GLN A 70 3.66 -25.52 9.31
CA GLN A 70 2.46 -26.12 8.74
C GLN A 70 2.50 -26.12 7.20
N LEU A 71 3.30 -25.26 6.56
CA LEU A 71 3.36 -25.17 5.10
C LEU A 71 4.28 -26.29 4.55
N PRO A 72 3.73 -27.34 3.90
CA PRO A 72 4.49 -28.55 3.56
C PRO A 72 5.57 -28.33 2.50
N PHE A 73 5.51 -27.21 1.78
CA PHE A 73 6.44 -26.84 0.71
C PHE A 73 7.61 -25.95 1.19
N LEU A 74 7.65 -25.60 2.48
CA LEU A 74 8.74 -24.84 3.08
C LEU A 74 9.73 -25.75 3.81
N SER A 75 11.01 -25.52 3.53
CA SER A 75 12.09 -26.14 4.30
C SER A 75 12.39 -25.35 5.59
N PRO A 76 13.00 -25.99 6.62
CA PRO A 76 13.39 -25.30 7.84
C PRO A 76 14.27 -24.07 7.60
N THR A 77 15.19 -24.12 6.63
CA THR A 77 16.05 -22.99 6.26
C THR A 77 15.21 -21.82 5.71
N GLN A 78 14.24 -22.10 4.85
CA GLN A 78 13.37 -21.05 4.30
C GLN A 78 12.51 -20.40 5.39
N ILE A 79 12.04 -21.18 6.35
CA ILE A 79 11.29 -20.66 7.51
C ILE A 79 12.19 -19.75 8.35
N GLU A 80 13.42 -20.15 8.64
CA GLU A 80 14.40 -19.28 9.33
C GLU A 80 14.64 -17.98 8.58
N ASP A 81 14.86 -18.04 7.27
CA ASP A 81 15.17 -16.86 6.47
C ASP A 81 14.00 -15.87 6.41
N ILE A 82 12.74 -16.37 6.36
CA ILE A 82 11.53 -15.54 6.50
C ILE A 82 11.49 -14.85 7.86
N LEU A 83 11.67 -15.60 8.95
CA LEU A 83 11.64 -15.06 10.31
C LEU A 83 12.79 -14.07 10.55
N ALA A 84 13.98 -14.35 10.02
CA ALA A 84 15.14 -13.47 10.08
C ALA A 84 14.88 -12.16 9.35
N TYR A 85 14.27 -12.20 8.16
CA TYR A 85 13.88 -11.00 7.41
C TYR A 85 12.90 -10.15 8.23
N ILE A 86 11.83 -10.76 8.75
CA ILE A 86 10.82 -10.06 9.58
C ILE A 86 11.48 -9.40 10.79
N TYR A 87 12.38 -10.12 11.48
CA TYR A 87 13.09 -9.60 12.63
C TYR A 87 14.01 -8.43 12.27
N GLN A 88 14.79 -8.55 11.20
CA GLN A 88 15.74 -7.53 10.77
C GLN A 88 15.05 -6.23 10.31
N TYR A 89 13.94 -6.35 9.59
CA TYR A 89 13.23 -5.20 9.00
C TYR A 89 12.01 -4.73 9.82
N HIS A 90 11.78 -5.34 10.99
CA HIS A 90 10.69 -5.00 11.91
C HIS A 90 9.31 -5.20 11.27
N GLY A 91 9.15 -6.30 10.55
CA GLY A 91 7.96 -6.64 9.77
C GLY A 91 8.08 -6.32 8.29
N MET A 92 7.26 -7.00 7.50
CA MET A 92 7.04 -6.75 6.08
C MET A 92 5.93 -5.71 5.90
N ARG A 93 6.00 -4.95 4.79
CA ARG A 93 4.96 -4.00 4.35
C ARG A 93 4.11 -4.56 3.22
N SER A 94 4.67 -5.47 2.42
CA SER A 94 3.95 -6.10 1.30
C SER A 94 4.42 -7.53 1.04
N VAL A 95 3.56 -8.37 0.47
CA VAL A 95 3.88 -9.78 0.18
C VAL A 95 5.00 -9.90 -0.84
N GLY A 96 5.17 -8.89 -1.71
CA GLY A 96 6.27 -8.83 -2.67
C GLY A 96 7.66 -8.77 -2.03
N GLU A 97 7.78 -8.46 -0.74
CA GLU A 97 9.06 -8.51 -0.03
C GLU A 97 9.60 -9.94 0.14
N LEU A 98 8.77 -10.97 -0.03
CA LEU A 98 9.22 -12.37 -0.08
C LEU A 98 10.28 -12.59 -1.17
N LEU A 99 10.22 -11.83 -2.28
CA LEU A 99 11.21 -11.88 -3.36
C LEU A 99 12.61 -11.39 -2.93
N MET A 100 12.73 -10.74 -1.77
CA MET A 100 14.00 -10.29 -1.23
C MET A 100 14.73 -11.39 -0.43
N ILE A 101 14.06 -12.52 -0.18
CA ILE A 101 14.60 -13.65 0.56
C ILE A 101 15.25 -14.62 -0.43
N GLU A 102 16.58 -14.71 -0.42
CA GLU A 102 17.35 -15.47 -1.43
C GLU A 102 17.02 -16.98 -1.46
N SER A 103 16.56 -17.55 -0.34
CA SER A 103 16.19 -18.96 -0.24
C SER A 103 14.84 -19.30 -0.88
N LEU A 104 14.04 -18.29 -1.25
CA LEU A 104 12.72 -18.46 -1.87
C LEU A 104 12.81 -18.24 -3.38
N ASP A 105 12.38 -19.23 -4.15
CA ASP A 105 12.22 -19.13 -5.60
C ASP A 105 10.89 -18.42 -5.96
N ASP A 106 10.73 -18.07 -7.25
CA ASP A 106 9.54 -17.37 -7.75
C ASP A 106 8.26 -18.19 -7.51
N ILE A 107 8.31 -19.51 -7.74
CA ILE A 107 7.17 -20.40 -7.59
C ILE A 107 6.71 -20.41 -6.12
N ARG A 108 7.64 -20.51 -5.16
CA ARG A 108 7.34 -20.45 -3.73
C ARG A 108 6.82 -19.09 -3.31
N CYS A 109 7.38 -17.99 -3.81
CA CYS A 109 6.87 -16.66 -3.50
C CYS A 109 5.41 -16.50 -3.96
N ARG A 110 5.10 -16.97 -5.18
CA ARG A 110 3.74 -16.97 -5.73
C ARG A 110 2.83 -17.89 -4.92
N LEU A 111 3.29 -19.08 -4.56
CA LEU A 111 2.54 -20.04 -3.76
C LEU A 111 2.23 -19.49 -2.36
N LEU A 112 3.23 -18.95 -1.66
CA LEU A 112 3.06 -18.28 -0.37
C LEU A 112 2.00 -17.17 -0.43
N SER A 113 1.94 -16.40 -1.52
CA SER A 113 0.99 -15.30 -1.64
C SER A 113 -0.49 -15.70 -1.56
N HIS A 114 -0.80 -16.99 -1.72
CA HIS A 114 -2.15 -17.55 -1.51
C HIS A 114 -2.45 -17.87 -0.04
N PHE A 115 -1.45 -18.12 0.78
CA PHE A 115 -1.59 -18.63 2.15
C PHE A 115 -1.13 -17.65 3.23
N VAL A 116 -0.54 -16.52 2.82
CA VAL A 116 -0.05 -15.49 3.74
C VAL A 116 -0.71 -14.14 3.50
N THR A 117 -0.77 -13.35 4.57
CA THR A 117 -1.16 -11.95 4.53
C THR A 117 -0.15 -11.12 5.33
N ILE A 118 -0.15 -9.81 5.07
CA ILE A 118 0.65 -8.86 5.83
C ILE A 118 -0.29 -7.80 6.34
N LYS A 119 -0.53 -7.82 7.65
CA LYS A 119 -1.26 -6.75 8.31
C LYS A 119 -0.25 -5.73 8.80
N VAL A 120 -0.19 -4.62 8.09
CA VAL A 120 0.48 -3.43 8.59
C VAL A 120 -0.48 -2.79 9.58
N ASP A 121 -0.08 -2.72 10.85
CA ASP A 121 -0.74 -1.81 11.79
C ASP A 121 -0.39 -0.39 11.32
N ASP A 122 -1.15 0.09 10.33
CA ASP A 122 -1.16 1.47 9.88
C ASP A 122 -1.82 2.31 10.98
N GLU A 123 -1.12 2.44 12.10
CA GLU A 123 -1.20 3.68 12.85
C GLU A 123 -0.51 4.78 12.02
N GLN A 124 -1.06 5.09 10.84
CA GLN A 124 -0.88 6.41 10.25
C GLN A 124 -1.59 7.38 11.17
N HIS A 125 -0.90 7.74 12.26
CA HIS A 125 -1.33 8.72 13.22
C HIS A 125 -1.30 10.07 12.48
N TYR A 126 -2.38 10.38 11.75
CA TYR A 126 -2.60 11.73 11.29
C TYR A 126 -2.55 12.62 12.52
N PRO A 127 -1.63 13.59 12.55
CA PRO A 127 -1.50 14.44 13.72
C PRO A 127 -2.82 15.17 13.92
N ALA A 128 -3.31 15.18 15.17
CA ALA A 128 -4.54 15.89 15.51
C ALA A 128 -4.47 17.34 14.98
N LEU A 129 -5.60 17.88 14.51
CA LEU A 129 -5.68 19.25 13.99
C LEU A 129 -5.12 20.29 14.98
N SER A 130 -5.25 20.02 16.28
CA SER A 130 -4.65 20.83 17.36
C SER A 130 -3.13 20.84 17.33
N THR A 131 -2.50 19.68 17.10
CA THR A 131 -1.04 19.55 16.92
C THR A 131 -0.59 20.25 15.64
N ILE A 132 -1.34 20.06 14.56
CA ILE A 132 -1.06 20.71 13.28
C ILE A 132 -1.06 22.22 13.45
N LEU A 133 -2.07 22.81 14.11
CA LEU A 133 -2.22 24.26 14.34
C LEU A 133 -1.20 24.84 15.35
N ARG A 134 -0.78 24.06 16.35
CA ARG A 134 0.13 24.53 17.40
C ARG A 134 1.60 24.50 16.98
N SER A 135 1.98 23.50 16.20
CA SER A 135 3.38 23.19 15.90
C SER A 135 3.78 23.47 14.45
N GLY A 136 2.93 24.14 13.67
CA GLY A 136 3.24 24.52 12.30
C GLY A 136 4.26 25.65 12.19
N LYS A 137 4.95 25.67 11.05
CA LYS A 137 5.94 26.70 10.72
C LYS A 137 5.25 27.87 10.03
N HIS A 138 5.53 29.06 10.53
CA HIS A 138 5.04 30.32 9.98
C HIS A 138 6.15 31.01 9.20
N ASN A 139 5.95 31.23 7.90
CA ASN A 139 6.87 31.95 7.04
C ASN A 139 6.20 33.23 6.54
N ILE A 140 6.85 34.37 6.78
CA ILE A 140 6.39 35.68 6.32
C ILE A 140 7.46 36.27 5.42
N LEU A 141 7.08 36.67 4.20
CA LEU A 141 7.93 37.39 3.28
C LEU A 141 7.27 38.70 2.90
N PHE A 142 7.98 39.80 3.13
CA PHE A 142 7.60 41.13 2.69
C PHE A 142 8.61 41.64 1.67
N THR A 143 8.11 42.15 0.55
CA THR A 143 8.95 42.74 -0.51
C THR A 143 8.45 44.13 -0.82
N ALA A 144 9.36 45.10 -0.92
CA ALA A 144 9.04 46.45 -1.36
C ALA A 144 10.01 46.89 -2.46
N LYS A 145 9.49 47.55 -3.48
CA LYS A 145 10.23 48.07 -4.62
C LYS A 145 10.12 49.58 -4.65
N VAL A 146 11.25 50.25 -4.41
CA VAL A 146 11.37 51.72 -4.42
C VAL A 146 12.12 52.13 -5.69
N PRO A 147 11.47 52.83 -6.65
CA PRO A 147 12.16 53.31 -7.84
C PRO A 147 13.04 54.54 -7.49
N PHE A 148 14.27 54.56 -8.00
CA PHE A 148 15.19 55.71 -7.89
C PHE A 148 15.04 56.73 -9.04
N TYR A 149 13.98 56.60 -9.84
CA TYR A 149 13.68 57.46 -10.97
C TYR A 149 12.17 57.70 -11.04
N THR A 150 11.76 58.84 -11.60
CA THR A 150 10.35 59.19 -11.78
C THR A 150 9.89 58.72 -13.16
N ARG A 151 8.78 57.97 -13.23
CA ARG A 151 8.17 57.58 -14.51
C ARG A 151 7.32 58.72 -15.04
N VAL A 152 7.14 58.78 -16.37
CA VAL A 152 6.30 59.79 -17.01
C VAL A 152 4.85 59.72 -16.49
N GLY A 153 4.33 58.50 -16.27
CA GLY A 153 2.98 58.28 -15.73
C GLY A 153 2.79 58.69 -14.27
N ASP A 154 3.85 58.85 -13.48
CA ASP A 154 3.74 59.22 -12.05
C ASP A 154 3.29 60.68 -11.86
N LYS A 155 3.39 61.52 -12.91
CA LYS A 155 3.04 62.94 -12.85
C LYS A 155 1.59 63.22 -13.27
N SER A 156 0.99 62.41 -14.13
CA SER A 156 -0.35 62.67 -14.68
C SER A 156 -1.08 61.45 -15.29
N GLY A 157 -0.61 60.23 -15.04
CA GLY A 157 -1.14 59.01 -15.71
C GLY A 157 -1.57 57.88 -14.76
N TYR A 158 -0.97 57.78 -13.57
CA TYR A 158 -1.33 56.77 -12.57
C TYR A 158 -2.21 57.36 -11.46
N LEU A 159 -3.15 56.54 -10.98
CA LEU A 159 -4.08 56.93 -9.91
C LEU A 159 -3.49 56.67 -8.52
N GLY A 160 -2.56 55.70 -8.41
CA GLY A 160 -1.87 55.30 -7.19
C GLY A 160 -0.42 55.79 -7.09
N TYR A 161 0.23 55.48 -5.97
CA TYR A 161 1.63 55.84 -5.70
C TYR A 161 2.63 54.90 -6.42
N PRO A 162 3.87 55.32 -6.71
CA PRO A 162 4.79 54.60 -7.61
C PRO A 162 5.55 53.42 -6.96
N TYR A 163 5.27 53.11 -5.70
CA TYR A 163 5.89 52.02 -4.95
C TYR A 163 5.09 50.74 -5.15
N SER A 164 5.80 49.62 -5.33
CA SER A 164 5.17 48.30 -5.34
C SER A 164 5.56 47.56 -4.08
N HIS A 165 4.62 46.81 -3.52
CA HIS A 165 4.90 45.98 -2.37
C HIS A 165 4.12 44.67 -2.44
N SER A 166 4.67 43.61 -1.86
CA SER A 166 4.00 42.33 -1.74
C SER A 166 4.23 41.72 -0.37
N VAL A 167 3.22 41.00 0.09
CA VAL A 167 3.26 40.19 1.30
C VAL A 167 2.84 38.78 0.96
N ARG A 168 3.63 37.82 1.43
CA ARG A 168 3.33 36.39 1.33
C ARG A 168 3.44 35.79 2.70
N TYR A 169 2.34 35.23 3.16
CA TYR A 169 2.30 34.41 4.36
C TYR A 169 2.08 32.96 3.98
N LYS A 170 2.90 32.08 4.52
CA LYS A 170 2.79 30.64 4.34
C LYS A 170 2.86 29.93 5.70
N TYR A 171 1.82 29.18 5.97
CA TYR A 171 1.74 28.21 7.04
C TYR A 171 2.02 26.81 6.48
N SER A 172 2.89 26.05 7.14
CA SER A 172 3.18 24.67 6.74
C SER A 172 3.45 23.79 7.94
N TYR A 173 2.84 22.60 7.96
CA TYR A 173 3.11 21.56 8.94
C TYR A 173 3.50 20.27 8.23
N SER A 174 4.81 19.99 8.23
CA SER A 174 5.44 18.86 7.52
C SER A 174 4.88 18.71 6.08
N ASP A 175 4.68 17.47 5.63
CA ASP A 175 4.04 17.14 4.36
C ASP A 175 2.50 17.02 4.46
N TYR A 176 1.93 17.24 5.65
CA TYR A 176 0.50 17.01 5.91
C TYR A 176 -0.40 18.21 5.56
N PHE A 177 0.06 19.44 5.77
CA PHE A 177 -0.78 20.63 5.57
C PHE A 177 0.01 21.87 5.17
N GLN A 178 -0.51 22.60 4.19
CA GLN A 178 0.03 23.89 3.77
C GLN A 178 -1.12 24.83 3.39
N ALA A 179 -1.07 26.05 3.93
CA ALA A 179 -2.00 27.11 3.60
C ALA A 179 -1.28 28.45 3.62
N GLY A 180 -1.75 29.43 2.86
CA GLY A 180 -1.11 30.73 2.82
C GLY A 180 -1.94 31.76 2.09
N PHE A 181 -1.61 33.02 2.29
CA PHE A 181 -2.19 34.14 1.55
C PHE A 181 -1.06 34.94 0.88
N VAL A 182 -1.40 35.51 -0.27
CA VAL A 182 -0.50 36.37 -1.04
C VAL A 182 -1.26 37.63 -1.39
N GLY A 183 -0.68 38.78 -1.09
CA GLY A 183 -1.14 40.08 -1.54
C GLY A 183 0.00 40.79 -2.26
N ALA A 184 -0.28 41.38 -3.41
CA ALA A 184 0.66 42.22 -4.13
C ALA A 184 -0.06 43.48 -4.60
N GLN A 185 0.61 44.62 -4.47
CA GLN A 185 0.19 45.88 -5.05
C GLN A 185 1.27 46.37 -6.00
N ASP A 186 0.89 46.59 -7.25
CA ASP A 186 1.74 47.26 -8.22
C ASP A 186 1.65 48.77 -8.07
N GLY A 187 2.77 49.44 -8.37
CA GLY A 187 2.84 50.89 -8.30
C GLY A 187 1.96 51.52 -9.38
N GLY A 188 1.12 52.46 -8.98
CA GLY A 188 0.24 53.21 -9.86
C GLY A 188 -1.25 52.84 -9.79
N GLU A 189 -1.63 51.81 -9.03
CA GLU A 189 -3.02 51.36 -8.85
C GLU A 189 -3.53 51.56 -7.41
N PRO A 190 -4.83 51.87 -7.21
CA PRO A 190 -5.47 51.89 -5.88
C PRO A 190 -5.67 50.47 -5.34
N PHE A 191 -5.54 50.27 -4.02
CA PHE A 191 -5.50 48.94 -3.39
C PHE A 191 -6.86 48.23 -3.28
N PHE A 192 -7.98 48.97 -3.37
CA PHE A 192 -9.35 48.45 -3.17
C PHE A 192 -10.39 49.16 -4.08
N ALA A 193 -10.08 49.37 -5.36
CA ALA A 193 -11.04 49.93 -6.32
C ALA A 193 -11.93 48.85 -6.94
#